data_AF-A0A0F9ARV8-F1
#
_entry.id   AF-A0A0F9ARV8-F1
#
_cell.length_a   1.000
_cell.length_b   1.000
_cell.length_c   1.000
_cell.angle_alpha   90.00
_cell.angle_beta   90.00
_cell.angle_gamma   90.00
#
_symmetry.space_group_name_H-M   'P 1'
#
loop_
_entity.id
_entity.type
_entity.pdbx_description
1 polymer ?
#
loop_
_entity_poly.entity_id
_entity_poly.type
_entity_poly.pdbx_seq_one_letter_code
_entity_poly.pdbx_strand_id
1 'polypeptide(L)' 'MCKRCVMDNTDPDIIFDEKGFCNHYTEAIRELSSFPYNLAKQEKEEELKKIISKIKKKGSKHKKYDCVVGVSGGVDSSY' A
#
# COMPACT_ATOMS: atom_id res chain seq x y z
N MET A 1 17.30 12.32 -13.21
CA MET A 1 17.24 11.11 -12.34
C MET A 1 17.14 11.53 -10.87
N CYS A 2 16.22 10.92 -10.12
CA CYS A 2 15.96 11.18 -8.71
C CYS A 2 17.11 10.70 -7.84
N LYS A 3 17.56 11.53 -6.89
CA LYS A 3 18.66 11.19 -5.97
C LYS A 3 18.30 10.12 -4.92
N ARG A 4 17.03 9.75 -4.78
CA ARG A 4 16.54 8.85 -3.70
C ARG A 4 15.96 7.54 -4.18
N CYS A 5 15.41 7.50 -5.40
CA CYS A 5 14.75 6.30 -5.93
C CYS A 5 15.12 5.95 -7.38
N VAL A 6 16.15 6.59 -7.95
CA VAL A 6 16.66 6.38 -9.32
C VAL A 6 15.66 6.56 -10.48
N MET A 7 14.39 6.87 -10.20
CA MET A 7 13.41 7.19 -11.25
C MET A 7 13.79 8.47 -12.00
N ASP A 8 13.44 8.55 -13.28
CA ASP A 8 13.79 9.68 -14.16
C ASP A 8 12.60 10.16 -14.97
N ASN A 9 12.85 11.02 -15.97
CA ASN A 9 11.83 11.62 -16.82
C ASN A 9 11.34 10.69 -17.95
N THR A 10 11.68 9.40 -17.94
CA THR A 10 11.02 8.42 -18.82
C THR A 10 9.55 8.23 -18.45
N ASP A 11 9.21 8.46 -17.18
CA ASP A 11 7.85 8.68 -16.72
C ASP A 11 7.49 10.17 -16.92
N PRO A 12 6.51 10.49 -17.79
CA PRO A 12 6.12 11.87 -18.07
C PRO A 12 5.49 12.59 -16.88
N ASP A 13 5.01 11.84 -15.86
CA ASP A 13 4.38 12.40 -14.67
C ASP A 13 5.39 12.75 -13.57
N ILE A 14 6.69 12.53 -13.80
CA ILE A 14 7.74 12.88 -12.84
C ILE A 14 8.03 14.38 -12.82
N ILE A 15 7.91 14.97 -11.63
CA ILE A 15 8.31 16.35 -11.31
C ILE A 15 9.38 16.31 -10.23
N PHE A 16 10.48 17.04 -10.44
CA PHE A 16 11.59 17.15 -9.49
C PHE A 16 11.50 18.42 -8.66
N ASP A 17 11.78 18.31 -7.36
CA ASP A 17 12.01 19.46 -6.49
C ASP A 17 13.45 20.02 -6.65
N GLU A 18 13.72 21.16 -6.00
CA GLU A 18 15.05 21.81 -6.02
C GLU A 18 16.18 20.94 -5.43
N LYS A 19 15.83 19.95 -4.59
CA LYS A 19 16.80 19.01 -4.01
C LYS A 19 17.12 17.86 -4.97
N GLY A 20 16.33 17.69 -6.02
CA GLY A 20 16.43 16.61 -7.01
C GLY A 20 15.68 15.34 -6.59
N PHE A 21 14.63 15.47 -5.77
CA PHE A 21 13.72 14.38 -5.40
C PHE A 21 12.48 14.45 -6.27
N CYS A 22 12.02 13.30 -6.78
CA CYS A 22 10.78 13.25 -7.54
C CYS A 22 9.53 13.22 -6.63
N ASN A 23 8.40 13.59 -7.21
CA ASN A 23 7.06 13.47 -6.61
C ASN A 23 6.75 12.06 -6.11
N HIS A 24 7.04 10.99 -6.88
CA HIS A 24 6.81 9.60 -6.45
C HIS A 24 7.54 9.24 -5.16
N TYR A 25 8.80 9.67 -5.01
CA TYR A 25 9.55 9.46 -3.78
C TYR A 25 8.92 10.22 -2.60
N THR A 26 8.55 11.48 -2.84
CA THR A 26 7.95 12.35 -1.82
C THR A 26 6.62 11.78 -1.32
N GLU A 27 5.77 11.32 -2.25
CA GLU A 27 4.50 10.69 -1.94
C GLU A 27 4.67 9.37 -1.19
N ALA A 28 5.56 8.50 -1.65
CA ALA A 28 5.83 7.23 -0.99
C ALA A 28 6.29 7.41 0.47
N ILE A 29 7.18 8.37 0.75
CA ILE A 29 7.61 8.65 2.13
C ILE A 29 6.47 9.22 2.97
N ARG A 30 5.63 10.09 2.40
CA ARG A 30 4.45 10.62 3.09
C ARG A 30 3.48 9.50 3.47
N GLU A 31 3.22 8.57 2.54
CA GLU A 31 2.35 7.42 2.77
C GLU A 31 2.92 6.47 3.82
N LEU A 32 4.21 6.11 3.71
CA LEU A 32 4.89 5.24 4.68
C LEU A 32 4.97 5.85 6.08
N SER A 33 4.90 7.18 6.18
CA SER A 33 4.85 7.91 7.46
C SER A 33 3.44 8.03 8.03
N SER A 34 2.43 7.49 7.33
CA SER A 34 1.02 7.55 7.71
C SER A 34 0.48 6.20 8.19
N PHE A 35 -0.71 6.19 8.79
CA PHE A 35 -1.38 4.96 9.22
C PHE A 35 -1.77 4.09 8.02
N PRO A 36 -1.59 2.76 8.05
CA PRO A 36 -1.07 1.94 9.17
C PRO A 36 0.45 1.69 9.10
N TYR A 37 1.17 2.28 8.14
CA TYR A 37 2.59 2.02 7.93
C TYR A 37 3.47 2.54 9.08
N ASN A 38 3.05 3.64 9.71
CA ASN A 38 3.73 4.26 10.85
C ASN A 38 3.59 3.49 12.18
N LEU A 39 2.79 2.43 12.23
CA LEU A 39 2.57 1.63 13.43
C LEU A 39 3.82 0.79 13.81
N ALA A 40 4.03 0.60 15.11
CA ALA A 40 5.00 -0.34 15.63
C ALA A 40 4.57 -1.78 15.30
N LYS A 41 5.51 -2.74 15.39
CA LYS A 41 5.27 -4.14 15.03
C LYS A 41 4.06 -4.75 15.78
N GLN A 42 3.96 -4.52 17.08
CA GLN A 42 2.88 -5.04 17.91
C GLN A 42 1.52 -4.45 17.50
N GLU A 43 1.46 -3.14 17.27
CA GLU A 43 0.26 -2.44 16.80
C GLU A 43 -0.19 -2.95 15.42
N LYS A 44 0.76 -3.23 14.51
CA LYS A 44 0.47 -3.87 13.21
C LYS A 44 -0.18 -5.24 13.36
N GLU A 45 0.31 -6.05 14.29
CA GLU A 45 -0.29 -7.37 14.58
C GLU A 45 -1.71 -7.23 15.15
N GLU A 46 -1.96 -6.23 15.99
CA GLU A 46 -3.30 -5.94 16.52
C GLU A 46 -4.26 -5.47 15.43
N GLU A 47 -3.86 -4.54 14.57
CA GLU A 47 -4.66 -4.09 13.44
C GLU A 47 -4.95 -5.22 12.45
N LEU A 48 -3.97 -6.08 12.17
CA LEU A 48 -4.16 -7.27 11.36
C LEU A 48 -5.22 -8.21 11.97
N LYS A 49 -5.15 -8.46 13.29
CA LYS A 49 -6.16 -9.28 13.99
C LYS A 49 -7.56 -8.66 13.90
N LYS A 50 -7.68 -7.32 13.99
CA LYS A 50 -8.95 -6.60 13.82
C LYS A 50 -9.53 -6.80 12.42
N ILE A 51 -8.70 -6.68 11.38
CA ILE A 51 -9.10 -6.91 9.98
C ILE A 51 -9.56 -8.35 9.78
N ILE A 52 -8.79 -9.34 10.24
CA ILE A 52 -9.14 -10.77 10.14
C ILE A 52 -10.48 -11.05 10.83
N SER A 53 -10.68 -10.53 12.04
CA SER A 53 -11.94 -10.69 12.78
C SER A 53 -13.13 -10.10 12.02
N LYS A 54 -12.96 -8.90 11.45
CA LYS A 54 -13.99 -8.24 10.62
C LYS A 54 -14.33 -9.07 9.37
N ILE A 55 -13.33 -9.62 8.69
CA ILE A 55 -13.52 -10.49 7.52
C ILE A 55 -14.29 -11.76 7.91
N LYS A 56 -13.83 -12.49 8.94
CA LYS A 56 -14.47 -13.72 9.42
C LYS A 56 -15.92 -13.48 9.84
N LYS A 57 -16.20 -12.40 10.56
CA LYS A 57 -17.57 -12.02 10.96
C LYS A 57 -18.47 -11.70 9.76
N LYS A 58 -17.90 -11.15 8.67
CA LYS A 58 -18.64 -10.87 7.43
C LYS A 58 -18.87 -12.12 6.59
N GLY A 59 -17.92 -13.06 6.58
CA GLY A 59 -18.00 -14.34 5.86
C GLY A 59 -18.94 -15.35 6.53
N SER A 60 -19.00 -15.37 7.86
CA SER A 60 -19.81 -16.32 8.64
C SER A 60 -21.34 -16.15 8.52
N LYS A 61 -21.83 -15.09 7.85
CA LYS A 61 -23.26 -14.89 7.57
C LYS A 61 -23.68 -15.56 6.26
N HIS A 62 -24.27 -16.76 6.33
CA HIS A 62 -25.01 -17.45 5.25
C HIS A 62 -24.54 -17.17 3.81
N LYS A 63 -23.23 -17.17 3.58
CA LYS A 63 -22.67 -17.05 2.23
C LYS A 63 -22.46 -18.44 1.68
N LYS A 64 -22.86 -18.63 0.42
CA LYS A 64 -22.62 -19.89 -0.31
C LYS A 64 -21.12 -20.20 -0.47
N TYR A 65 -20.27 -19.17 -0.41
CA TYR A 65 -18.81 -19.26 -0.58
C TYR A 65 -18.08 -18.33 0.39
N ASP A 66 -16.94 -18.80 0.91
CA ASP A 66 -15.97 -18.04 1.69
C ASP A 66 -14.57 -18.36 1.13
N CYS A 67 -14.01 -17.45 0.33
CA CYS A 67 -12.75 -17.64 -0.37
C CYS A 67 -11.78 -16.46 -0.14
N VAL A 68 -10.49 -16.78 -0.15
CA VAL A 68 -9.40 -15.81 -0.11
C VAL A 68 -8.70 -15.86 -1.46
N VAL A 69 -8.57 -14.70 -2.11
CA VAL A 69 -7.89 -14.57 -3.40
C VAL A 69 -6.64 -13.72 -3.20
N GLY A 70 -5.48 -14.25 -3.59
CA GLY A 70 -4.24 -13.48 -3.64
C GLY A 70 -4.25 -12.59 -4.87
N VAL A 71 -4.07 -11.28 -4.66
CA VAL A 71 -3.92 -10.29 -5.73
C VAL A 71 -2.49 -9.76 -5.67
N SER A 72 -1.78 -9.78 -6.79
CA SER A 72 -0.37 -9.37 -6.87
C SER A 72 -0.17 -7.86 -7.05
N GLY A 73 -1.24 -7.09 -7.33
CA GLY A 73 -1.17 -5.64 -7.51
C GLY A 73 -0.68 -5.20 -8.89
N GLY A 74 -0.50 -6.13 -9.83
CA GLY A 74 -0.24 -5.80 -11.23
C GLY A 74 -1.52 -5.31 -11.92
N VAL A 75 -1.38 -4.55 -13.00
CA VAL A 75 -2.53 -4.09 -13.81
C VAL A 75 -3.46 -5.26 -14.16
N ASP A 76 -2.90 -6.41 -14.53
CA ASP A 76 -3.68 -7.60 -14.92
C ASP A 76 -4.34 -8.33 -13.74
N SER A 77 -3.87 -8.13 -12.50
CA SER A 77 -4.45 -8.76 -11.31
C SER A 77 -5.37 -7.83 -10.50
N SER A 78 -5.46 -6.56 -10.89
CA SER A 78 -6.14 -5.51 -10.11
C SER A 78 -7.33 -4.84 -10.83
N TYR A 79 -7.76 -5.36 -11.98
CA TYR A 79 -8.96 -4.90 -12.72
C TYR A 79 -10.18 -5.81 -12.44
#